data_AF-A0A2N3E6J8-F1
#
_entry.id   AF-A0A2N3E6J8-F1
#
_cell.length_a   1.000
_cell.length_b   1.000
_cell.length_c   1.000
_cell.angle_alpha   90.00
_cell.angle_beta   90.00
_cell.angle_gamma   90.00
#
_symmetry.space_group_name_H-M   'P 1'
#
loop_
_entity.id
_entity.type
_entity.pdbx_description
1 polymer ?
#
loop_
_entity_poly.entity_id
_entity_poly.type
_entity_poly.pdbx_seq_one_letter_code
_entity_poly.pdbx_strand_id
1 'polypeptide(L)' 'AVRAPFPVEGLGRISRPVLVVAGETDVQAGAAGPLAARIGGARAVTVAKRDHMKTVGDRAYKDAVLEFFAG' A
#
# COMPACT_ATOMS: atom_id res chain seq x y z
N ALA A 1 -4.44 -9.98 24.65
CA ALA A 1 -3.52 -8.85 24.84
C ALA A 1 -3.93 -7.73 23.88
N VAL A 2 -3.99 -6.47 24.34
CA VAL A 2 -4.24 -5.32 23.45
C VAL A 2 -2.96 -5.04 22.67
N ARG A 3 -3.07 -4.88 21.34
CA ARG A 3 -1.92 -4.57 20.49
C ARG A 3 -1.40 -3.17 20.84
N ALA A 4 -0.12 -3.07 21.21
CA ALA A 4 0.53 -1.78 21.41
C ALA A 4 0.54 -0.99 20.09
N PRO A 5 0.29 0.34 20.10
CA PRO A 5 0.40 1.18 18.92
C PRO A 5 1.80 1.10 18.31
N PHE A 6 1.87 1.04 16.97
CA PHE A 6 3.14 1.08 16.26
C PHE A 6 3.57 2.54 16.06
N PRO A 7 4.79 2.95 16.47
CA PRO A 7 5.26 4.31 16.30
C PRO A 7 5.50 4.63 14.82
N VAL A 8 5.06 5.81 14.37
CA VAL A 8 5.16 6.22 12.96
C VAL A 8 6.62 6.32 12.52
N GLU A 9 7.51 6.75 13.41
CA GLU A 9 8.95 6.85 13.20
C GLU A 9 9.58 5.47 12.92
N GLY A 10 8.92 4.39 13.34
CA GLY A 10 9.34 3.02 13.04
C GLY A 10 9.26 2.66 11.56
N LEU A 11 8.40 3.32 10.77
CA LEU A 11 8.22 3.03 9.34
C LEU A 11 9.48 3.36 8.53
N GLY A 12 10.23 4.39 8.91
CA GLY A 12 11.48 4.78 8.26
C GLY A 12 12.61 3.75 8.42
N ARG A 13 12.46 2.77 9.33
CA ARG A 13 13.43 1.68 9.51
C ARG A 13 13.26 0.53 8.52
N ILE A 14 12.17 0.53 7.74
CA ILE A 14 11.93 -0.48 6.72
C ILE A 14 12.91 -0.24 5.56
N SER A 15 13.85 -1.16 5.39
CA SER A 15 14.90 -1.10 4.37
C SER A 15 14.62 -1.93 3.12
N ARG A 16 13.58 -2.78 3.15
CA ARG A 16 13.15 -3.56 1.98
C ARG A 16 12.33 -2.67 1.04
N PRO A 17 12.37 -2.90 -0.28
CA PRO A 17 11.42 -2.29 -1.20
C PRO A 17 9.98 -2.57 -0.75
N VAL A 18 9.10 -1.56 -0.85
CA VAL A 18 7.69 -1.67 -0.48
C VAL A 18 6.81 -1.11 -1.58
N LEU A 19 5.76 -1.85 -1.92
CA LEU A 19 4.63 -1.38 -2.71
C LEU A 19 3.41 -1.27 -1.81
N VAL A 20 2.80 -0.08 -1.72
CA VAL A 20 1.53 0.14 -1.04
C VAL A 20 0.45 0.31 -2.10
N VAL A 21 -0.58 -0.55 -2.07
CA VAL A 21 -1.70 -0.48 -3.02
C VAL A 21 -3.00 -0.34 -2.27
N ALA A 22 -3.87 0.58 -2.70
CA ALA A 22 -5.22 0.75 -2.18
C ALA A 22 -6.21 1.05 -3.31
N GLY A 23 -7.47 0.72 -3.09
CA GLY A 23 -8.55 1.12 -3.98
C GLY A 23 -8.86 2.62 -3.83
N GLU A 24 -9.19 3.29 -4.93
CA GLU A 24 -9.56 4.72 -4.92
C GLU A 24 -10.76 5.01 -3.99
N THR A 25 -11.72 4.09 -3.90
CA THR A 25 -12.94 4.25 -3.10
C THR A 25 -12.90 3.40 -1.82
N ASP A 26 -11.71 2.92 -1.42
CA ASP A 26 -11.53 2.18 -0.17
C ASP A 26 -11.46 3.15 1.03
N VAL A 27 -12.61 3.36 1.66
CA VAL A 27 -12.72 4.19 2.87
C VAL A 27 -12.15 3.51 4.12
N GLN A 28 -11.99 2.19 4.10
CA GLN A 28 -11.53 1.42 5.25
C GLN A 28 -10.00 1.45 5.36
N ALA A 29 -9.29 1.33 4.23
CA ALA A 29 -7.84 1.47 4.18
C ALA A 29 -7.39 2.94 4.02
N GLY A 30 -8.17 3.74 3.29
CA GLY A 30 -7.79 5.08 2.87
C GLY A 30 -6.75 5.09 1.74
N ALA A 31 -6.17 6.26 1.48
CA ALA A 31 -5.22 6.43 0.39
C ALA A 31 -3.86 5.73 0.67
N ALA A 32 -3.27 5.13 -0.37
CA ALA A 32 -1.96 4.46 -0.28
C ALA A 32 -0.79 5.44 -0.05
N GLY A 33 -0.85 6.63 -0.66
CA GLY A 33 0.23 7.61 -0.69
C GLY A 33 0.78 8.01 0.70
N PRO A 34 -0.08 8.38 1.67
CA PRO A 34 0.37 8.73 3.02
C PRO A 34 1.22 7.66 3.71
N LEU A 35 0.92 6.37 3.53
CA LEU A 35 1.73 5.30 4.12
C LEU A 35 3.06 5.14 3.37
N ALA A 36 3.04 5.11 2.04
CA ALA A 36 4.25 4.99 1.24
C ALA A 36 5.24 6.15 1.49
N ALA A 37 4.75 7.38 1.64
CA ALA A 37 5.59 8.56 1.90
C ALA A 37 6.40 8.48 3.22
N ARG A 38 6.03 7.57 4.13
CA ARG A 38 6.72 7.35 5.42
C ARG A 38 7.74 6.21 5.37
N ILE A 39 7.81 5.48 4.27
CA ILE A 39 8.70 4.34 4.06
C ILE A 39 9.72 4.72 2.99
N GLY A 40 11.01 4.66 3.32
CA GLY A 40 12.08 5.03 2.39
C GLY A 40 12.04 4.19 1.12
N GLY A 41 11.89 4.83 -0.04
CA GLY A 41 11.86 4.16 -1.35
C GLY A 41 10.59 3.37 -1.65
N ALA A 42 9.52 3.54 -0.87
CA ALA A 42 8.25 2.88 -1.16
C ALA A 42 7.54 3.51 -2.36
N ARG A 43 6.81 2.66 -3.10
CA ARG A 43 5.93 3.06 -4.21
C ARG A 43 4.48 2.97 -3.77
N ALA A 44 3.63 3.89 -4.26
CA ALA A 44 2.19 3.87 -4.02
C ALA A 44 1.44 3.68 -5.35
N VAL A 45 0.41 2.83 -5.33
CA VAL A 45 -0.53 2.65 -6.44
C VAL A 45 -1.96 2.78 -5.94
N THR A 46 -2.78 3.54 -6.66
CA THR A 46 -4.21 3.65 -6.42
C THR A 46 -4.96 2.96 -7.55
N VAL A 47 -5.79 1.97 -7.21
CA VAL A 47 -6.59 1.23 -8.20
C VAL A 47 -7.92 1.97 -8.42
N ALA A 48 -8.06 2.56 -9.60
CA ALA A 48 -9.20 3.41 -9.93
C ALA A 48 -10.55 2.66 -9.83
N LYS A 49 -11.56 3.33 -9.27
CA LYS A 49 -12.93 2.81 -9.11
C LYS A 49 -13.02 1.50 -8.33
N ARG A 50 -12.07 1.21 -7.45
CA ARG A 50 -12.06 0.00 -6.60
C ARG A 50 -12.20 0.32 -5.13
N ASP A 51 -12.96 -0.54 -4.48
CA ASP A 51 -13.25 -0.55 -3.06
C ASP A 51 -12.37 -1.59 -2.33
N HIS A 52 -12.57 -1.69 -1.02
CA HIS A 52 -11.85 -2.60 -0.14
C HIS A 52 -11.89 -4.06 -0.61
N MET A 53 -13.03 -4.50 -1.14
CA MET A 53 -13.27 -5.91 -1.45
C MET A 53 -12.74 -6.31 -2.84
N LYS A 54 -12.70 -5.36 -3.78
CA LYS A 54 -12.42 -5.66 -5.20
C LYS A 54 -11.01 -5.31 -5.64
N THR A 55 -10.27 -4.51 -4.87
CA THR A 55 -8.93 -4.04 -5.25
C THR A 55 -7.97 -5.18 -5.59
N VAL A 56 -7.86 -6.18 -4.71
CA VAL A 56 -6.90 -7.30 -4.83
C VAL A 56 -7.22 -8.24 -6.02
N GLY A 57 -8.48 -8.31 -6.43
CA GLY A 57 -8.92 -9.13 -7.56
C GLY A 57 -8.69 -8.45 -8.92
N ASP A 58 -8.58 -7.12 -8.94
CA ASP A 58 -8.47 -6.32 -10.15
C ASP A 58 -7.15 -6.58 -10.89
N ARG A 59 -7.21 -6.47 -12.22
CA ARG A 59 -6.03 -6.63 -13.07
C ARG A 59 -4.96 -5.58 -12.77
N ALA A 60 -5.32 -4.32 -12.57
CA ALA A 60 -4.36 -3.25 -12.30
C ALA A 60 -3.59 -3.47 -11.00
N TYR A 61 -4.21 -4.08 -9.97
CA TYR A 61 -3.49 -4.51 -8.78
C TYR A 61 -2.45 -5.58 -9.12
N LYS A 62 -2.84 -6.62 -9.86
CA LYS A 62 -1.95 -7.73 -10.24
C LYS A 62 -0.80 -7.24 -11.12
N ASP A 63 -1.09 -6.38 -12.08
CA ASP A 63 -0.09 -5.78 -12.97
C ASP A 63 0.92 -4.96 -12.15
N ALA A 64 0.46 -4.13 -11.20
CA ALA A 64 1.35 -3.37 -10.31
C ALA A 64 2.22 -4.26 -9.42
N VAL A 65 1.68 -5.39 -8.93
CA VAL A 65 2.45 -6.37 -8.14
C VAL A 65 3.52 -7.04 -9.01
N LEU A 66 3.17 -7.45 -10.22
CA LEU A 66 4.11 -8.07 -11.15
C LEU A 66 5.21 -7.09 -11.58
N GLU A 67 4.86 -5.85 -11.89
CA GLU A 67 5.82 -4.78 -12.21
C GLU A 67 6.79 -4.53 -11.05
N PHE A 68 6.28 -4.49 -9.82
CA PHE A 68 7.13 -4.30 -8.63
C PHE A 68 8.14 -5.45 -8.43
N PHE A 69 7.80 -6.68 -8.83
CA PHE A 69 8.72 -7.82 -8.74
C PHE A 69 9.61 -8.00 -9.97
N ALA A 70 9.33 -7.30 -11.08
CA ALA A 70 10.12 -7.41 -12.31
C ALA A 70 11.48 -6.67 -12.24
N GLY A 71 11.65 -5.73 -11.29
CA GLY A 71 12.92 -5.01 -11.03
C GLY A 71 12.75 -3.49 -10.95
#